data_AF-A0A520I682-F1
#
_entry.id   AF-A0A520I682-F1
#
_cell.length_a   1.000
_cell.length_b   1.000
_cell.length_c   1.000
_cell.angle_alpha   90.00
_cell.angle_beta   90.00
_cell.angle_gamma   90.00
#
_symmetry.space_group_name_H-M   'P 1'
#
loop_
_entity.id
_entity.type
_entity.pdbx_description
1 polymer ?
#
loop_
_entity_poly.entity_id
_entity_poly.type
_entity_poly.pdbx_seq_one_letter_code
_entity_poly.pdbx_strand_id
1 'polypeptide(L)'
;MPALPMMPGETPIEMPPQRFDGPPPPWSAPEPGPGMVVSSDDMLARRIILVLMTGLLATAASSAVQASLLADGLSFWDAALLALFFPLFAWIAFGFMNAAIGFVLLMTGGHPGFVPTPRQSEPLEGRTAILMPVHNEDIDAVFERIAWMARAIAAGGVADRFDIFILSDSGEAAEAAEIAAW
;
A
#
# COMPACT_ATOMS: atom_id res chain seq x y z
N MET A 1 -14.58 -44.17 -1.57
CA MET A 1 -14.68 -43.27 -2.74
C MET A 1 -13.27 -43.05 -3.27
N PRO A 2 -13.02 -43.08 -4.58
CA PRO A 2 -11.69 -42.74 -5.09
C PRO A 2 -11.34 -41.31 -4.66
N ALA A 3 -10.08 -41.09 -4.25
CA ALA A 3 -9.60 -39.76 -3.90
C ALA A 3 -9.74 -38.86 -5.13
N LEU A 4 -10.36 -37.69 -4.95
CA LEU A 4 -10.39 -36.68 -5.99
C LEU A 4 -8.94 -36.27 -6.30
N PRO A 5 -8.58 -36.05 -7.58
CA PRO A 5 -7.27 -35.53 -7.92
C PRO A 5 -7.04 -34.20 -7.20
N MET A 6 -5.86 -34.06 -6.57
CA MET A 6 -5.51 -32.91 -5.75
C MET A 6 -5.44 -31.60 -6.55
N MET A 7 -5.18 -31.70 -7.86
CA MET A 7 -5.11 -30.57 -8.78
C MET A 7 -6.23 -30.69 -9.84
N PRO A 8 -6.85 -29.57 -10.24
CA PRO A 8 -7.73 -29.56 -11.41
C PRO A 8 -6.94 -29.87 -12.68
N GLY A 9 -7.65 -30.22 -13.76
CA GLY A 9 -7.02 -30.47 -15.06
C GLY A 9 -6.29 -29.24 -15.61
N GLU A 10 -5.20 -29.48 -16.35
CA GLU A 10 -4.42 -28.40 -16.98
C GLU A 10 -5.29 -27.59 -17.95
N THR A 11 -5.22 -26.26 -17.84
CA THR A 11 -5.88 -25.33 -18.77
C THR A 11 -4.80 -24.37 -19.30
N PRO A 12 -4.06 -24.75 -20.36
CA PRO A 12 -2.95 -23.95 -20.85
C PRO A 12 -3.43 -22.57 -21.30
N ILE A 13 -2.80 -21.53 -20.78
CA ILE A 13 -2.99 -20.15 -21.23
C ILE A 13 -1.77 -19.70 -22.02
N GLU A 14 -1.99 -18.83 -23.01
CA GLU A 14 -0.88 -18.18 -23.71
C GLU A 14 -0.12 -17.30 -22.71
N MET A 15 1.16 -17.60 -22.49
CA MET A 15 2.04 -16.82 -21.59
C MET A 15 3.10 -16.11 -22.44
N PRO A 16 2.75 -15.04 -23.16
CA PRO A 16 3.73 -14.31 -23.96
C PRO A 16 4.81 -13.70 -23.04
N PRO A 17 6.06 -13.60 -23.50
CA PRO A 17 7.13 -12.92 -22.76
C PRO A 17 6.71 -11.50 -22.36
N GLN A 18 6.68 -11.23 -21.06
CA GLN A 18 6.33 -9.91 -20.53
C GLN A 18 7.52 -8.95 -20.67
N ARG A 19 7.24 -7.71 -21.07
CA ARG A 19 8.25 -6.65 -21.16
C ARG A 19 8.26 -5.84 -19.86
N PHE A 20 9.34 -5.94 -19.09
CA PHE A 20 9.55 -5.14 -17.88
C PHE A 20 10.41 -3.88 -18.11
N ASP A 21 11.04 -3.79 -19.28
CA ASP A 21 11.92 -2.68 -19.67
C ASP A 21 11.14 -1.55 -20.34
N GLY A 22 10.31 -0.84 -19.57
CA GLY A 22 9.64 0.35 -20.06
C GLY A 22 8.35 0.70 -19.32
N PRO A 23 7.71 1.83 -19.68
CA PRO A 23 6.39 2.12 -19.17
C PRO A 23 5.44 0.97 -19.53
N PRO A 24 4.56 0.56 -18.60
CA PRO A 24 3.59 -0.47 -18.88
C PRO A 24 2.79 -0.07 -20.14
N PRO A 25 2.37 -1.02 -20.98
CA PRO A 25 1.45 -0.71 -22.06
C PRO A 25 0.24 0.03 -21.46
N PRO A 26 -0.37 0.97 -22.21
CA PRO A 26 -1.63 1.57 -21.80
C PRO A 26 -2.69 0.46 -21.86
N TRP A 27 -2.76 -0.36 -20.81
CA TRP A 27 -3.99 -1.05 -20.47
C TRP A 27 -5.07 0.03 -20.39
N SER A 28 -6.30 -0.35 -20.73
CA SER A 28 -7.50 0.42 -20.44
C SER A 28 -7.65 0.52 -18.91
N ALA A 29 -6.76 1.27 -18.26
CA ALA A 29 -6.98 1.76 -16.92
C ALA A 29 -8.36 2.41 -16.95
N PRO A 30 -9.29 2.01 -16.07
CA PRO A 30 -10.60 2.63 -16.02
C PRO A 30 -10.41 4.14 -16.03
N GLU A 31 -11.06 4.84 -16.96
CA GLU A 31 -10.94 6.29 -16.98
C GLU A 31 -11.30 6.80 -15.58
N PRO A 32 -10.49 7.72 -15.02
CA PRO A 32 -10.76 8.25 -13.70
C PRO A 32 -12.22 8.69 -13.64
N GLY A 33 -12.99 8.09 -12.75
CA GLY A 33 -14.42 8.38 -12.64
C GLY A 33 -14.64 9.89 -12.42
N PRO A 34 -15.80 10.46 -12.82
CA PRO A 34 -16.06 11.89 -12.65
C PRO A 34 -15.80 12.34 -11.20
N GLY A 35 -14.85 13.26 -11.02
CA GLY A 35 -14.37 13.74 -9.71
C GLY A 35 -13.01 13.20 -9.25
N MET A 36 -12.44 12.21 -9.96
CA MET A 36 -11.14 11.63 -9.64
C MET A 36 -10.00 12.47 -10.26
N VAL A 37 -9.40 13.37 -9.48
CA VAL A 37 -8.26 14.18 -9.93
C VAL A 37 -6.96 13.40 -9.80
N VAL A 38 -6.68 12.52 -10.77
CA VAL A 38 -5.34 11.92 -10.93
C VAL A 38 -4.65 12.59 -12.12
N SER A 39 -4.42 13.90 -12.01
CA SER A 39 -3.50 14.58 -12.92
C SER A 39 -2.07 14.24 -12.48
N SER A 40 -1.37 13.44 -13.29
CA SER A 40 0.05 13.13 -13.13
C SER A 40 0.94 14.38 -13.22
N ASP A 41 0.45 15.40 -13.93
CA ASP A 41 1.24 16.56 -14.34
C ASP A 41 1.50 17.52 -13.16
N ASP A 42 0.70 17.43 -12.08
CA ASP A 42 0.82 18.30 -10.91
C ASP A 42 1.66 17.71 -9.76
N MET A 43 2.20 16.49 -9.91
CA MET A 43 2.86 15.81 -8.79
C MET A 43 4.12 16.56 -8.31
N LEU A 44 4.88 17.16 -9.24
CA LEU A 44 6.01 18.01 -8.89
C LEU A 44 5.56 19.29 -8.17
N ALA A 45 4.52 19.95 -8.66
CA ALA A 45 4.00 21.17 -8.03
C ALA A 45 3.52 20.89 -6.60
N ARG A 46 2.80 19.79 -6.37
CA ARG A 46 2.34 19.37 -5.04
C ARG A 46 3.50 19.10 -4.09
N ARG A 47 4.54 18.42 -4.55
CA ARG A 47 5.76 18.16 -3.76
C ARG A 47 6.49 19.46 -3.42
N ILE A 48 6.61 20.37 -4.38
CA ILE A 48 7.23 21.70 -4.16
C ILE A 48 6.44 22.48 -3.12
N ILE A 49 5.10 22.55 -3.24
CA ILE A 49 4.25 23.24 -2.25
C ILE A 49 4.42 22.64 -0.85
N LEU A 50 4.43 21.31 -0.73
CA LEU A 50 4.63 20.63 0.57
C LEU A 50 5.99 20.97 1.18
N VAL A 51 7.06 20.94 0.39
CA VAL A 51 8.42 21.29 0.85
C VAL A 51 8.50 22.76 1.25
N LEU A 52 7.92 23.68 0.46
CA LEU A 52 7.90 25.11 0.77
C LEU A 52 7.12 25.41 2.05
N MET A 53 5.94 24.82 2.22
CA MET A 53 5.14 24.99 3.44
C MET A 53 5.84 24.43 4.68
N THR A 54 6.47 23.26 4.55
CA THR A 54 7.27 22.65 5.62
C THR A 54 8.46 23.54 5.99
N GLY A 55 9.20 24.02 4.99
CA GLY A 55 10.33 24.92 5.18
C GLY A 55 9.92 26.24 5.82
N LEU A 56 8.76 26.79 5.44
CA LEU A 56 8.20 28.00 6.04
C LEU A 56 7.88 27.79 7.52
N LEU A 57 7.20 26.70 7.89
CA LEU A 57 6.92 26.36 9.29
C LEU A 57 8.20 26.13 10.10
N ALA A 58 9.17 25.40 9.55
CA ALA A 58 10.44 25.15 10.22
C ALA A 58 11.24 26.44 10.43
N THR A 59 11.23 27.34 9.45
CA THR A 59 11.88 28.64 9.56
C THR A 59 11.19 29.53 10.59
N ALA A 60 9.85 29.58 10.60
CA ALA A 60 9.08 30.34 11.57
C ALA A 60 9.25 29.83 13.01
N ALA A 61 9.30 28.51 13.21
CA ALA A 61 9.59 27.93 14.51
C ALA A 61 11.03 28.24 14.95
N SER A 62 11.99 28.13 14.03
CA SER A 62 13.40 28.40 14.32
C SER A 62 13.66 29.87 14.63
N SER A 63 12.97 30.80 13.97
CA SER A 63 13.10 32.24 14.26
C SER A 63 12.51 32.59 15.63
N ALA A 64 11.42 31.94 16.06
CA ALA A 64 10.87 32.11 17.40
C ALA A 64 11.84 31.62 18.50
N VAL A 65 12.50 30.48 18.29
CA VAL A 65 13.54 29.97 19.19
C VAL A 65 14.75 30.90 19.18
N GLN A 66 15.21 31.30 18.00
CA GLN A 66 16.35 32.20 17.84
C GLN A 66 16.12 33.55 18.54
N ALA A 67 14.93 34.14 18.44
CA ALA A 67 14.58 35.39 19.12
C ALA A 67 14.70 35.27 20.65
N SER A 68 14.43 34.09 21.20
CA SER A 68 14.58 33.83 22.64
C SER A 68 16.04 33.64 23.05
N LEU A 69 16.86 33.01 22.20
CA LEU A 69 18.29 32.76 22.46
C LEU A 69 19.16 34.02 22.27
N LEU A 70 18.82 34.86 21.28
CA LEU A 70 19.56 36.08 20.94
C LEU A 70 19.40 37.22 21.96
N ALA A 71 18.57 37.06 22.99
CA ALA A 71 18.38 38.08 24.03
C ALA A 71 19.71 38.47 24.71
N ASP A 72 20.66 37.53 24.81
CA ASP A 72 21.97 37.72 25.45
C ASP A 72 23.16 37.61 24.46
N GLY A 73 22.89 37.52 23.14
CA GLY A 73 23.90 37.31 22.08
C GLY A 73 23.85 35.92 21.43
N LEU A 74 24.70 35.66 20.43
CA LEU A 74 24.75 34.38 19.70
C LEU A 74 25.98 33.57 20.15
N SER A 75 25.78 32.53 20.97
CA SER A 75 26.86 31.63 21.37
C SER A 75 27.03 30.46 20.41
N PHE A 76 28.17 29.76 20.50
CA PHE A 76 28.40 28.52 19.74
C PHE A 76 27.35 27.44 20.05
N TRP A 77 26.90 27.35 21.31
CA TRP A 77 25.90 26.37 21.72
C TRP A 77 24.52 26.71 21.19
N ASP A 78 24.17 28.00 21.08
CA ASP A 78 22.91 28.43 20.46
C ASP A 78 22.88 28.07 18.98
N ALA A 79 24.01 28.26 18.28
CA ALA A 79 24.14 27.84 16.89
C ALA A 79 24.03 26.32 16.72
N ALA A 80 24.65 25.54 17.61
CA ALA A 80 24.54 24.07 17.61
C ALA A 80 23.10 23.60 17.89
N LEU A 81 22.41 24.22 18.83
CA LEU A 81 21.00 23.95 19.15
C LEU A 81 20.09 24.27 17.96
N LEU A 82 20.26 25.42 17.31
CA LEU A 82 19.49 25.79 16.13
C LEU A 82 19.74 24.84 14.95
N ALA A 83 20.99 24.43 14.75
CA ALA A 83 21.37 23.48 13.70
C ALA A 83 20.73 22.10 13.89
N LEU A 84 20.50 21.67 15.14
CA LEU A 84 19.80 20.42 15.44
C LEU A 84 18.28 20.59 15.44
N PHE A 85 17.79 21.73 15.94
CA PHE A 85 16.37 22.03 16.05
C PHE A 85 15.70 22.11 14.68
N PHE A 86 16.29 22.84 13.73
CA PHE A 86 15.69 23.05 12.40
C PHE A 86 15.34 21.74 11.67
N PRO A 87 16.26 20.77 11.48
CA PRO A 87 15.93 19.53 10.79
C PRO A 87 14.94 18.65 11.57
N LEU A 88 15.03 18.61 12.91
CA LEU A 88 14.08 17.87 13.74
C LEU A 88 12.67 18.44 13.62
N PHE A 89 12.54 19.76 13.70
CA PHE A 89 11.25 20.42 13.57
C PHE A 89 10.72 20.31 12.13
N ALA A 90 11.58 20.44 11.12
CA ALA A 90 11.19 20.26 9.72
C ALA A 90 10.61 18.86 9.47
N TRP A 91 11.18 17.82 10.09
CA TRP A 91 10.65 16.47 10.02
C TRP A 91 9.23 16.36 10.61
N ILE A 92 9.01 16.97 11.78
CA ILE A 92 7.69 17.01 12.43
C ILE A 92 6.69 17.82 11.59
N ALA A 93 7.10 19.00 11.12
CA ALA A 93 6.30 19.87 10.28
C ALA A 93 5.90 19.19 8.95
N PHE A 94 6.79 18.39 8.38
CA PHE A 94 6.52 17.60 7.17
C PHE A 94 5.38 16.61 7.39
N GLY A 95 5.46 15.82 8.47
CA GLY A 95 4.41 14.87 8.85
C GLY A 95 3.08 15.58 9.13
N PHE A 96 3.12 16.70 9.87
CA PHE A 96 1.95 17.54 10.14
C PHE A 96 1.31 18.06 8.86
N MET A 97 2.09 18.64 7.94
CA MET A 97 1.58 19.18 6.68
C MET A 97 0.97 18.08 5.80
N ASN A 98 1.61 16.91 5.72
CA ASN A 98 1.07 15.78 4.96
C ASN A 98 -0.29 15.32 5.53
N ALA A 99 -0.41 15.21 6.86
CA ALA A 99 -1.65 14.86 7.52
C ALA A 99 -2.73 15.95 7.36
N ALA A 100 -2.37 17.22 7.53
CA ALA A 100 -3.29 18.36 7.40
C ALA A 100 -3.84 18.48 5.97
N ILE A 101 -2.99 18.35 4.96
CA ILE A 101 -3.41 18.34 3.55
C ILE A 101 -4.34 17.15 3.31
N GLY A 102 -3.98 15.95 3.76
CA GLY A 102 -4.83 14.77 3.64
C GLY A 102 -6.20 14.97 4.31
N PHE A 103 -6.22 15.56 5.49
CA PHE A 103 -7.44 15.88 6.24
C PHE A 103 -8.34 16.89 5.52
N VAL A 104 -7.78 18.01 5.05
CA VAL A 104 -8.53 19.01 4.26
C VAL A 104 -9.07 18.38 2.98
N LEU A 105 -8.28 17.53 2.32
CA LEU A 105 -8.67 16.83 1.11
C LEU A 105 -9.84 15.86 1.33
N LEU A 106 -9.84 15.15 2.47
CA LEU A 106 -10.93 14.29 2.90
C LEU A 106 -12.20 15.10 3.23
N MET A 107 -12.08 16.23 3.93
CA MET A 107 -13.23 17.08 4.29
C MET A 107 -13.86 17.78 3.07
N THR A 108 -13.04 18.19 2.11
CA THR A 108 -13.49 18.90 0.90
C THR A 108 -13.98 17.97 -0.21
N GLY A 109 -13.84 16.65 -0.03
CA GLY A 109 -14.19 15.67 -1.05
C GLY A 109 -13.25 15.69 -2.26
N GLY A 110 -12.14 16.44 -2.22
CA GLY A 110 -11.14 16.50 -3.30
C GLY A 110 -10.18 15.31 -3.30
N HIS A 111 -10.36 14.34 -2.41
CA HIS A 111 -9.55 13.13 -2.37
C HIS A 111 -9.65 12.43 -3.74
N PRO A 112 -8.53 11.94 -4.33
CA PRO A 112 -8.49 11.32 -5.67
C PRO A 112 -9.25 9.99 -5.76
N GLY A 113 -10.36 9.84 -5.03
CA GLY A 113 -11.01 8.58 -4.73
C GLY A 113 -10.15 7.76 -3.78
N PHE A 114 -10.78 7.13 -2.80
CA PHE A 114 -10.37 5.74 -2.56
C PHE A 114 -10.58 5.05 -3.89
N VAL A 115 -9.64 4.23 -4.37
CA VAL A 115 -9.91 3.31 -5.50
C VAL A 115 -11.29 2.75 -5.20
N PRO A 116 -12.34 3.08 -5.99
CA PRO A 116 -13.65 2.58 -5.69
C PRO A 116 -13.45 1.07 -5.67
N THR A 117 -13.62 0.43 -4.51
CA THR A 117 -13.73 -1.03 -4.48
C THR A 117 -14.75 -1.31 -5.56
N PRO A 118 -14.41 -2.00 -6.66
CA PRO A 118 -15.26 -2.06 -7.82
C PRO A 118 -16.63 -2.51 -7.34
N ARG A 119 -17.58 -1.57 -7.26
CA ARG A 119 -18.99 -1.87 -6.99
C ARG A 119 -19.63 -2.33 -8.29
N GLN A 120 -18.84 -2.94 -9.18
CA GLN A 120 -19.38 -3.72 -10.25
C GLN A 120 -19.99 -4.93 -9.57
N SER A 121 -21.30 -4.84 -9.35
CA SER A 121 -22.19 -5.96 -9.07
C SER A 121 -22.36 -6.84 -10.32
N GLU A 122 -21.39 -6.82 -11.23
CA GLU A 122 -21.36 -7.72 -12.37
C GLU A 122 -21.17 -9.13 -11.80
N PRO A 123 -21.97 -10.11 -12.26
CA PRO A 123 -21.77 -11.49 -11.86
C PRO A 123 -20.31 -11.87 -12.12
N LEU A 124 -19.66 -12.51 -11.16
CA LEU A 124 -18.30 -13.03 -11.35
C LEU A 124 -18.28 -13.90 -12.61
N GLU A 125 -17.52 -13.50 -13.62
CA GLU A 125 -17.32 -14.30 -14.83
C GLU A 125 -16.10 -15.20 -14.64
N GLY A 126 -16.25 -16.50 -14.94
CA GLY A 126 -15.19 -17.50 -14.76
C GLY A 126 -14.92 -17.95 -13.32
N ARG A 127 -13.88 -18.79 -13.17
CA ARG A 127 -13.34 -19.25 -11.89
C ARG A 127 -12.02 -18.52 -11.63
N THR A 128 -11.79 -18.11 -10.39
CA THR A 128 -10.59 -17.38 -9.98
C THR A 128 -9.71 -18.25 -9.09
N ALA A 129 -8.45 -18.43 -9.49
CA ALA A 129 -7.44 -19.04 -8.64
C ALA A 129 -6.85 -17.99 -7.69
N ILE A 130 -6.91 -18.26 -6.38
CA ILE A 130 -6.21 -17.51 -5.34
C ILE A 130 -4.89 -18.23 -5.08
N LEU A 131 -3.78 -17.62 -5.47
CA LEU A 131 -2.45 -18.18 -5.25
C LEU A 131 -1.86 -17.60 -3.97
N MET A 132 -1.50 -18.47 -3.02
CA MET A 132 -0.91 -18.12 -1.74
C MET A 132 0.54 -18.63 -1.69
N PRO A 133 1.53 -17.81 -2.06
CA PRO A 133 2.93 -18.16 -1.86
C PRO A 133 3.27 -18.16 -0.36
N VAL A 134 3.99 -19.19 0.07
CA VAL A 134 4.46 -19.40 1.44
C VAL A 134 5.94 -19.74 1.39
N HIS A 135 6.78 -18.93 2.02
CA HIS A 135 8.21 -19.13 2.19
C HIS A 135 8.68 -18.70 3.59
N ASN A 136 9.08 -19.67 4.41
CA ASN A 136 9.61 -19.43 5.76
C ASN A 136 8.67 -18.65 6.69
N GLU A 137 7.35 -18.78 6.52
CA GLU A 137 6.35 -18.34 7.49
C GLU A 137 5.90 -19.47 8.42
N ASP A 138 5.27 -19.08 9.54
CA ASP A 138 4.59 -20.00 10.44
C ASP A 138 3.36 -20.62 9.74
N ILE A 139 3.41 -21.95 9.56
CA ILE A 139 2.39 -22.76 8.88
C ILE A 139 1.02 -22.53 9.53
N ASP A 140 0.91 -22.67 10.85
CA ASP A 140 -0.38 -22.59 11.54
C ASP A 140 -1.04 -21.23 11.31
N ALA A 141 -0.25 -20.15 11.43
CA ALA A 141 -0.74 -18.80 11.21
C ALA A 141 -1.16 -18.55 9.75
N VAL A 142 -0.46 -19.14 8.77
CA VAL A 142 -0.83 -19.07 7.35
C VAL A 142 -2.15 -19.80 7.11
N PHE A 143 -2.28 -21.04 7.59
CA PHE A 143 -3.48 -21.85 7.39
C PHE A 143 -4.70 -21.25 8.09
N GLU A 144 -4.55 -20.64 9.26
CA GLU A 144 -5.64 -19.90 9.90
C GLU A 144 -6.13 -18.73 9.05
N ARG A 145 -5.22 -17.96 8.44
CA ARG A 145 -5.58 -16.87 7.52
C ARG A 145 -6.29 -17.40 6.28
N ILE A 146 -5.79 -18.49 5.69
CA ILE A 146 -6.41 -19.12 4.52
C ILE A 146 -7.81 -19.63 4.87
N ALA A 147 -7.97 -20.31 6.02
CA ALA A 147 -9.26 -20.79 6.50
C ALA A 147 -10.24 -19.63 6.73
N TRP A 148 -9.76 -18.49 7.26
CA TRP A 148 -10.59 -17.30 7.41
C TRP A 148 -11.04 -16.75 6.05
N MET A 149 -10.14 -16.65 5.06
CA MET A 149 -10.49 -16.23 3.70
C MET A 149 -11.52 -17.19 3.07
N ALA A 150 -11.31 -18.50 3.19
CA ALA A 150 -12.23 -19.50 2.68
C ALA A 150 -13.63 -19.37 3.30
N ARG A 151 -13.72 -19.15 4.62
CA ARG A 151 -14.99 -18.89 5.31
C ARG A 151 -15.65 -17.60 4.85
N ALA A 152 -14.88 -16.54 4.63
CA ALA A 152 -15.40 -15.26 4.14
C ALA A 152 -15.96 -15.38 2.72
N ILE A 153 -15.27 -16.10 1.83
CA ILE A 153 -15.73 -16.39 0.46
C ILE A 153 -17.01 -17.24 0.49
N ALA A 154 -17.05 -18.27 1.34
CA ALA A 154 -18.22 -19.11 1.52
C ALA A 154 -19.43 -18.31 2.06
N ALA A 155 -19.21 -17.41 3.01
CA ALA A 155 -20.24 -16.50 3.52
C ALA A 155 -20.77 -15.54 2.44
N GLY A 156 -19.94 -15.21 1.43
CA GLY A 156 -20.33 -14.45 0.25
C GLY A 156 -21.15 -15.24 -0.78
N GLY A 157 -21.31 -16.56 -0.61
CA GLY A 157 -22.12 -17.41 -1.49
C GLY A 157 -21.51 -17.70 -2.87
N VAL A 158 -20.20 -17.49 -3.03
CA VAL A 158 -19.48 -17.60 -4.32
C VAL A 158 -18.32 -18.59 -4.26
N ALA A 159 -18.31 -19.51 -3.29
CA ALA A 159 -17.21 -20.46 -3.08
C ALA A 159 -16.93 -21.38 -4.28
N ASP A 160 -17.91 -21.67 -5.11
CA ASP A 160 -17.77 -22.45 -6.35
C ASP A 160 -16.97 -21.72 -7.44
N ARG A 161 -16.76 -20.41 -7.28
CA ARG A 161 -16.02 -19.55 -8.22
C ARG A 161 -14.56 -19.35 -7.83
N PHE A 162 -14.12 -19.79 -6.64
CA PHE A 162 -12.75 -19.58 -6.18
C PHE A 162 -12.08 -20.90 -5.81
N ASP A 163 -10.84 -21.07 -6.27
CA ASP A 163 -9.96 -22.17 -5.87
C ASP A 163 -8.72 -21.58 -5.18
N ILE A 164 -8.34 -22.09 -4.01
CA ILE A 164 -7.15 -21.62 -3.27
C ILE A 164 -6.01 -22.60 -3.52
N PHE A 165 -4.89 -22.11 -4.02
CA PHE A 165 -3.66 -22.85 -4.25
C PHE A 165 -2.56 -22.32 -3.35
N ILE A 166 -1.92 -23.21 -2.60
CA ILE A 166 -0.78 -22.88 -1.74
C ILE A 166 0.49 -23.25 -2.49
N LEU A 167 1.37 -22.26 -2.68
CA LEU A 167 2.66 -22.43 -3.31
C LEU A 167 3.71 -22.37 -2.21
N SER A 168 4.04 -23.52 -1.62
CA SER A 168 5.14 -23.59 -0.65
C SER A 168 6.47 -23.68 -1.37
N ASP A 169 7.37 -22.75 -1.06
CA ASP A 169 8.79 -22.81 -1.41
C ASP A 169 9.62 -23.11 -0.14
N SER A 170 9.11 -24.02 0.69
CA SER A 170 9.78 -24.50 1.91
C SER A 170 10.54 -25.80 1.63
N GLY A 171 11.71 -25.98 2.26
CA GLY A 171 12.52 -27.20 2.08
C GLY A 171 11.88 -28.45 2.69
N GLU A 172 12.39 -29.64 2.32
CA GLU A 172 11.85 -30.98 2.69
C GLU A 172 11.48 -31.16 4.18
N ALA A 173 12.14 -30.44 5.09
CA ALA A 173 11.86 -30.51 6.53
C ALA A 173 10.48 -29.94 6.94
N ALA A 174 9.88 -29.06 6.14
CA ALA A 174 8.58 -28.45 6.41
C ALA A 174 7.39 -29.23 5.82
N GLU A 175 7.63 -30.11 4.84
CA GLU A 175 6.59 -30.78 4.04
C GLU A 175 5.61 -31.60 4.89
N ALA A 176 6.09 -32.32 5.90
CA ALA A 176 5.23 -33.16 6.75
C ALA A 176 4.24 -32.36 7.60
N ALA A 177 4.64 -31.17 8.07
CA ALA A 177 3.76 -30.29 8.84
C ALA A 177 2.72 -29.61 7.93
N GLU A 178 3.12 -29.26 6.71
CA GLU A 178 2.21 -28.68 5.70
C GLU A 178 1.11 -29.66 5.29
N ILE A 179 1.47 -30.92 4.96
CA ILE A 179 0.48 -31.96 4.60
C ILE A 179 -0.49 -32.23 5.76
N ALA A 180 -0.04 -32.15 7.01
CA ALA A 180 -0.90 -32.35 8.18
C ALA A 180 -1.87 -31.17 8.42
N ALA A 181 -1.54 -29.98 7.92
CA ALA A 181 -2.38 -28.78 8.03
C ALA A 181 -3.42 -28.65 6.90
N TRP A 182 -3.28 -29.43 5.82
CA TRP A 182 -4.21 -29.51 4.69
C TRP A 182 -5.48 -30.29 5.05
#